data_AF-A0AA38NLM4-F1
#
_entry.id   AF-A0AA38NLM4-F1
#
_cell.length_a   1.000
_cell.length_b   1.000
_cell.length_c   1.000
_cell.angle_alpha   90.00
_cell.angle_beta   90.00
_cell.angle_gamma   90.00
#
_symmetry.space_group_name_H-M   'P 1'
#
loop_
_entity.id
_entity.type
_entity.pdbx_description
1 polymer ?
#
loop_
_entity_poly.entity_id
_entity_poly.type
_entity_poly.pdbx_seq_one_letter_code
_entity_poly.pdbx_strand_id
1 'polypeptide(L)'
;MFCSGLEVSEKKKKKKKKDIQESQAVTDLAIDGNDKKEKRKKKEKKDREEGASSVDQKDRKSKKHDKKRKDRDLVEDISSESKVTLPSPAEISTFLTKHNITIHIASSSSPVTPFLHFSQLPIPDSLRTFSAKFKEPSPVQACTWPPALEGKDVVGIAETGSGKTLAFGIPALARLISSPPPPPSKSSPTITTLVLAPTRELALQTHEALQELGEQFGIASVAVFGGVPKEGQLKMLKNLHKANSNLVTRIIVGTPGRLLDLMSEGACDLSGVDFLVLDEADRMLDKGFENDIRQIISQTKPQQDRQTLMFSATWPEAVRKLAGTFQNDPVRVTVGSDDLTANSRVEQVVEVLDDSRGKDSRLLKHLRALGHKKASTDADSRILIFALYKAEASRVEGMLRREGYSVGALHGDLSQNNRLQALEEFKSGKTGLLVATDVAARGLDIPNVGAVINYTFPLTIEDYIHRIGRTGRGGKFGKSITFFTGENQERGLAGELSRVLNDSGFACPDLKKFPMTIKKKEHGAYGAFFRDDIPATTRKKIVF
;
A
#
# COMPACT_ATOMS: atom_id res chain seq x y z
N MET A 1 -68.93 40.90 -5.97
CA MET A 1 -69.79 40.46 -7.09
C MET A 1 -69.25 39.14 -7.62
N PHE A 2 -70.12 38.11 -7.57
CA PHE A 2 -70.12 36.79 -8.24
C PHE A 2 -68.87 35.88 -8.09
N CYS A 3 -68.94 34.82 -7.27
CA CYS A 3 -69.56 33.48 -7.49
C CYS A 3 -68.81 32.67 -8.56
N SER A 4 -68.47 31.37 -8.44
CA SER A 4 -68.92 30.19 -7.67
C SER A 4 -67.93 29.04 -8.00
N GLY A 5 -67.68 27.96 -7.26
CA GLY A 5 -68.23 27.37 -6.04
C GLY A 5 -67.39 26.14 -5.62
N LEU A 6 -67.47 25.80 -4.32
CA LEU A 6 -67.73 24.46 -3.74
C LEU A 6 -66.93 23.27 -4.35
N GLU A 7 -66.18 22.44 -3.61
CA GLU A 7 -66.56 21.81 -2.36
C GLU A 7 -65.39 20.91 -1.81
N VAL A 8 -65.33 20.76 -0.48
CA VAL A 8 -64.74 19.66 0.30
C VAL A 8 -63.20 19.57 0.48
N SER A 9 -62.75 20.22 1.56
CA SER A 9 -61.68 19.71 2.43
C SER A 9 -62.10 18.44 3.16
N GLU A 10 -61.13 17.63 3.61
CA GLU A 10 -61.27 16.39 4.41
C GLU A 10 -61.29 15.05 3.63
N LYS A 11 -60.14 14.67 3.02
CA LYS A 11 -59.79 13.25 2.78
C LYS A 11 -58.35 13.01 2.30
N LYS A 12 -57.35 13.71 2.86
CA LYS A 12 -55.92 13.46 2.53
C LYS A 12 -54.99 13.24 3.72
N LYS A 13 -55.54 12.74 4.84
CA LYS A 13 -54.78 12.16 5.98
C LYS A 13 -54.93 10.62 6.11
N LYS A 14 -55.37 9.93 5.05
CA LYS A 14 -55.50 8.44 5.00
C LYS A 14 -54.92 7.84 3.69
N LYS A 15 -53.70 8.25 3.30
CA LYS A 15 -53.01 7.69 2.12
C LYS A 15 -51.53 7.34 2.37
N LYS A 16 -51.26 6.83 3.57
CA LYS A 16 -49.94 6.31 3.99
C LYS A 16 -50.12 5.18 5.02
N LYS A 17 -50.87 4.14 4.64
CA LYS A 17 -51.04 2.85 5.35
C LYS A 17 -51.97 1.94 4.53
N LYS A 18 -51.47 1.46 3.40
CA LYS A 18 -51.96 0.33 2.59
C LYS A 18 -51.07 0.34 1.35
N ASP A 19 -50.00 -0.45 1.41
CA ASP A 19 -49.16 -0.97 0.31
C ASP A 19 -48.00 -1.76 0.95
N ILE A 20 -48.37 -2.64 1.89
CA ILE A 20 -47.52 -3.70 2.45
C ILE A 20 -48.44 -4.92 2.52
N GLN A 21 -48.50 -5.64 1.41
CA GLN A 21 -48.89 -7.05 1.23
C GLN A 21 -49.23 -7.23 -0.26
N GLU A 22 -48.87 -8.39 -0.81
CA GLU A 22 -49.02 -8.81 -2.22
C GLU A 22 -47.87 -8.44 -3.17
N SER A 23 -46.81 -9.25 -3.15
CA SER A 23 -46.36 -9.98 -4.35
C SER A 23 -45.30 -11.03 -3.98
N GLN A 24 -45.75 -12.13 -3.38
CA GLN A 24 -45.06 -13.42 -3.35
C GLN A 24 -46.02 -14.45 -3.96
N ALA A 25 -45.53 -15.14 -5.00
CA ALA A 25 -46.06 -16.36 -5.64
C ALA A 25 -47.46 -16.28 -6.28
N VAL A 26 -47.54 -16.51 -7.61
CA VAL A 26 -48.06 -17.74 -8.25
C VAL A 26 -47.79 -17.65 -9.76
N THR A 27 -47.02 -18.59 -10.31
CA THR A 27 -47.23 -19.14 -11.65
C THR A 27 -46.99 -20.64 -11.56
N ASP A 28 -48.07 -21.40 -11.68
CA ASP A 28 -48.08 -22.85 -11.88
C ASP A 28 -49.25 -23.17 -12.84
N LEU A 29 -49.16 -24.37 -13.44
CA LEU A 29 -50.03 -25.07 -14.42
C LEU A 29 -49.38 -25.17 -15.82
N ALA A 30 -49.17 -26.35 -16.44
CA ALA A 30 -49.84 -27.65 -16.27
C ALA A 30 -49.15 -28.83 -17.04
N ILE A 31 -49.24 -30.05 -16.45
CA ILE A 31 -49.64 -31.38 -17.04
C ILE A 31 -48.68 -32.01 -18.10
N ASP A 32 -48.28 -33.30 -18.16
CA ASP A 32 -48.80 -34.62 -17.74
C ASP A 32 -47.66 -35.69 -17.71
N GLY A 33 -47.91 -36.91 -17.20
CA GLY A 33 -47.19 -38.12 -17.70
C GLY A 33 -46.65 -39.18 -16.71
N ASN A 34 -47.57 -39.97 -16.17
CA ASN A 34 -47.52 -41.32 -15.55
C ASN A 34 -46.33 -42.29 -15.84
N ASP A 35 -45.83 -43.01 -14.80
CA ASP A 35 -45.87 -44.50 -14.62
C ASP A 35 -44.74 -45.16 -13.76
N LYS A 36 -45.19 -45.79 -12.66
CA LYS A 36 -44.82 -47.09 -12.01
C LYS A 36 -43.48 -47.81 -12.30
N LYS A 37 -42.78 -48.20 -11.20
CA LYS A 37 -42.55 -49.60 -10.71
C LYS A 37 -41.59 -49.60 -9.51
N GLU A 38 -42.07 -49.87 -8.29
CA GLU A 38 -42.09 -51.18 -7.59
C GLU A 38 -40.83 -51.56 -6.77
N LYS A 39 -41.05 -51.60 -5.44
CA LYS A 39 -40.71 -52.67 -4.48
C LYS A 39 -39.23 -53.08 -4.27
N ARG A 40 -38.74 -52.92 -3.02
CA ARG A 40 -38.78 -53.99 -1.99
C ARG A 40 -38.38 -53.49 -0.58
N LYS A 41 -39.15 -53.99 0.39
CA LYS A 41 -39.10 -53.86 1.86
C LYS A 41 -37.82 -54.53 2.44
N LYS A 42 -37.13 -53.99 3.47
CA LYS A 42 -37.41 -53.92 4.94
C LYS A 42 -37.26 -55.28 5.68
N LYS A 43 -36.37 -55.31 6.70
CA LYS A 43 -36.29 -56.16 7.95
C LYS A 43 -34.81 -56.47 8.28
N GLU A 44 -34.27 -56.59 9.49
CA GLU A 44 -34.63 -56.50 10.92
C GLU A 44 -33.26 -56.57 11.67
N LYS A 45 -32.87 -55.65 12.56
CA LYS A 45 -32.97 -55.64 14.04
C LYS A 45 -32.58 -56.93 14.83
N LYS A 46 -31.47 -56.80 15.58
CA LYS A 46 -31.17 -57.24 16.99
C LYS A 46 -31.03 -58.74 17.34
N ASP A 47 -29.90 -59.09 17.97
CA ASP A 47 -29.70 -59.80 19.27
C ASP A 47 -28.19 -60.16 19.42
N ARG A 48 -27.44 -59.65 20.44
CA ARG A 48 -27.15 -60.21 21.78
C ARG A 48 -26.79 -61.71 21.80
N GLU A 49 -25.52 -62.04 22.07
CA GLU A 49 -25.14 -62.89 23.22
C GLU A 49 -23.62 -62.98 23.43
N GLU A 50 -23.26 -63.03 24.71
CA GLU A 50 -21.94 -63.26 25.28
C GLU A 50 -21.61 -64.77 25.29
N GLY A 51 -20.31 -65.11 25.31
CA GLY A 51 -19.84 -66.46 25.60
C GLY A 51 -18.40 -66.44 26.09
N ALA A 52 -18.18 -66.77 27.35
CA ALA A 52 -16.91 -66.74 28.07
C ALA A 52 -16.15 -68.09 28.03
N SER A 53 -14.81 -68.01 28.11
CA SER A 53 -13.79 -68.95 28.66
C SER A 53 -13.80 -70.43 28.22
N SER A 54 -12.72 -71.13 27.87
CA SER A 54 -11.34 -71.27 28.41
C SER A 54 -10.55 -72.14 27.39
N VAL A 55 -9.22 -72.06 27.25
CA VAL A 55 -8.21 -72.95 27.90
C VAL A 55 -6.80 -72.52 27.40
N ASP A 56 -5.83 -72.60 28.32
CA ASP A 56 -4.38 -72.39 28.21
C ASP A 56 -3.64 -73.12 27.07
N GLN A 57 -2.64 -72.47 26.47
CA GLN A 57 -1.21 -72.64 26.82
C GLN A 57 -0.28 -71.91 25.83
N LYS A 58 0.69 -71.20 26.42
CA LYS A 58 2.09 -70.98 25.97
C LYS A 58 2.31 -70.66 24.48
N ASP A 59 2.46 -69.36 24.19
CA ASP A 59 3.73 -68.85 23.65
C ASP A 59 3.74 -67.31 23.67
N ARG A 60 4.95 -66.75 23.72
CA ARG A 60 5.31 -65.30 23.70
C ARG A 60 5.61 -64.66 25.05
N LYS A 61 6.73 -65.10 25.62
CA LYS A 61 7.73 -64.19 26.18
C LYS A 61 8.35 -63.35 25.05
N SER A 62 8.07 -62.05 25.06
CA SER A 62 8.91 -60.92 24.58
C SER A 62 8.01 -59.77 24.12
N LYS A 63 8.43 -58.53 24.42
CA LYS A 63 7.74 -57.25 24.14
C LYS A 63 6.70 -56.79 25.16
N LYS A 64 7.08 -56.79 26.44
CA LYS A 64 6.55 -55.84 27.44
C LYS A 64 7.68 -54.94 27.94
N HIS A 65 8.33 -54.24 27.00
CA HIS A 65 9.25 -53.13 27.30
C HIS A 65 9.31 -52.08 26.17
N ASP A 66 8.27 -52.03 25.31
CA ASP A 66 8.31 -51.30 24.04
C ASP A 66 7.11 -50.37 23.83
N LYS A 67 6.53 -49.86 24.93
CA LYS A 67 5.41 -48.90 24.88
C LYS A 67 5.61 -47.66 25.76
N LYS A 68 6.86 -47.39 26.14
CA LYS A 68 7.27 -46.18 26.90
C LYS A 68 8.48 -45.45 26.27
N ARG A 69 8.81 -45.76 25.02
CA ARG A 69 9.88 -45.14 24.22
C ARG A 69 9.39 -44.55 22.88
N LYS A 70 8.08 -44.47 22.65
CA LYS A 70 7.49 -44.07 21.36
C LYS A 70 6.76 -42.72 21.40
N ASP A 71 7.18 -41.85 22.32
CA ASP A 71 6.70 -40.46 22.48
C ASP A 71 7.89 -39.48 22.63
N ARG A 72 9.08 -39.87 22.16
CA ARG A 72 10.29 -39.01 22.18
C ARG A 72 11.03 -38.89 20.85
N ASP A 73 10.53 -39.49 19.76
CA ASP A 73 11.19 -39.48 18.44
C ASP A 73 10.34 -38.77 17.37
N LEU A 74 9.75 -37.61 17.70
CA LEU A 74 9.17 -36.69 16.71
C LEU A 74 9.82 -35.29 16.77
N VAL A 75 11.00 -35.19 17.36
CA VAL A 75 11.83 -33.97 17.40
C VAL A 75 13.22 -34.30 16.91
N GLU A 76 13.33 -34.80 15.68
CA GLU A 76 14.62 -34.98 14.99
C GLU A 76 14.34 -35.10 13.49
N ASP A 77 13.93 -34.00 12.86
CA ASP A 77 14.00 -33.85 11.40
C ASP A 77 13.99 -32.35 10.98
N ILE A 78 14.81 -31.55 11.68
CA ILE A 78 15.24 -30.22 11.20
C ILE A 78 16.77 -30.23 11.14
N SER A 79 17.31 -31.01 10.21
CA SER A 79 18.70 -30.85 9.78
C SER A 79 18.83 -31.16 8.30
N SER A 80 18.05 -30.47 7.49
CA SER A 80 18.41 -30.17 6.11
C SER A 80 18.72 -28.67 6.01
N GLU A 81 19.82 -28.27 6.63
CA GLU A 81 20.52 -27.04 6.24
C GLU A 81 20.93 -27.20 4.77
N SER A 82 20.03 -26.82 3.88
CA SER A 82 20.41 -26.32 2.58
C SER A 82 21.31 -25.12 2.90
N LYS A 83 22.62 -25.28 2.72
CA LYS A 83 23.60 -24.21 2.93
C LYS A 83 23.18 -23.02 2.08
N VAL A 84 22.46 -22.09 2.70
CA VAL A 84 22.14 -20.81 2.11
C VAL A 84 23.46 -20.06 2.03
N THR A 85 24.06 -20.06 0.85
CA THR A 85 25.32 -19.34 0.61
C THR A 85 25.04 -17.85 0.74
N LEU A 86 25.56 -17.25 1.81
CA LEU A 86 25.57 -15.80 1.97
C LEU A 86 26.48 -15.18 0.90
N PRO A 87 26.16 -13.97 0.40
CA PRO A 87 26.96 -13.32 -0.62
C PRO A 87 28.33 -12.95 -0.06
N SER A 88 29.36 -13.07 -0.89
CA SER A 88 30.73 -12.65 -0.57
C SER A 88 30.83 -11.11 -0.46
N PRO A 89 31.80 -10.57 0.28
CA PRO A 89 31.99 -9.11 0.38
C PRO A 89 32.17 -8.41 -0.98
N ALA A 90 32.78 -9.10 -1.96
CA ALA A 90 32.96 -8.58 -3.31
C ALA A 90 31.62 -8.47 -4.07
N GLU A 91 30.75 -9.47 -3.95
CA GLU A 91 29.40 -9.44 -4.53
C GLU A 91 28.55 -8.34 -3.90
N ILE A 92 28.64 -8.18 -2.58
CA ILE A 92 27.95 -7.10 -1.86
C ILE A 92 28.41 -5.74 -2.37
N SER A 93 29.72 -5.47 -2.39
CA SER A 93 30.27 -4.20 -2.89
C SER A 93 29.86 -3.90 -4.33
N THR A 94 29.88 -4.92 -5.19
CA THR A 94 29.45 -4.83 -6.59
C THR A 94 27.97 -4.49 -6.68
N PHE A 95 27.12 -5.15 -5.88
CA PHE A 95 25.68 -4.91 -5.85
C PHE A 95 25.34 -3.50 -5.36
N LEU A 96 25.95 -3.07 -4.25
CA LEU A 96 25.73 -1.73 -3.70
C LEU A 96 26.14 -0.64 -4.71
N THR A 97 27.29 -0.81 -5.36
CA THR A 97 27.77 0.14 -6.38
C THR A 97 26.86 0.16 -7.60
N LYS A 98 26.48 -1.01 -8.13
CA LYS A 98 25.61 -1.14 -9.32
C LYS A 98 24.26 -0.48 -9.12
N HIS A 99 23.67 -0.59 -7.93
CA HIS A 99 22.35 -0.06 -7.61
C HIS A 99 22.40 1.30 -6.90
N ASN A 100 23.58 1.92 -6.78
CA ASN A 100 23.82 3.17 -6.08
C ASN A 100 23.19 3.16 -4.67
N ILE A 101 23.53 2.14 -3.87
CA ILE A 101 22.95 1.95 -2.54
C ILE A 101 23.88 2.50 -1.47
N THR A 102 23.32 3.35 -0.61
CA THR A 102 24.00 3.83 0.60
C THR A 102 23.28 3.29 1.83
N ILE A 103 24.02 2.65 2.72
CA ILE A 103 23.52 2.13 3.99
C ILE A 103 24.16 2.93 5.12
N HIS A 104 23.34 3.59 5.93
CA HIS A 104 23.79 4.22 7.18
C HIS A 104 23.33 3.36 8.34
N ILE A 105 24.29 3.02 9.20
CA ILE A 105 24.13 2.30 10.45
C ILE A 105 24.85 3.09 11.54
N ALA A 106 24.39 3.00 12.80
CA ALA A 106 25.20 3.52 13.90
C ALA A 106 26.56 2.83 13.96
N SER A 107 27.55 3.57 14.43
CA SER A 107 28.95 3.15 14.50
C SER A 107 29.18 1.88 15.36
N SER A 108 28.22 1.51 16.20
CA SER A 108 28.25 0.31 17.06
C SER A 108 27.62 -0.94 16.42
N SER A 109 27.04 -0.85 15.23
CA SER A 109 26.29 -1.94 14.59
C SER A 109 27.12 -2.68 13.53
N SER A 110 26.89 -3.99 13.41
CA SER A 110 27.49 -4.80 12.34
C SER A 110 27.02 -4.33 10.95
N PRO A 111 27.87 -4.44 9.92
CA PRO A 111 27.47 -4.20 8.54
C PRO A 111 26.28 -5.06 8.13
N VAL A 112 25.37 -4.47 7.36
CA VAL A 112 24.22 -5.20 6.79
C VAL A 112 24.70 -6.08 5.64
N THR A 113 24.37 -7.37 5.69
CA THR A 113 24.57 -8.32 4.59
C THR A 113 23.28 -8.43 3.78
N PRO A 114 23.21 -7.90 2.55
CA PRO A 114 21.99 -7.94 1.75
C PRO A 114 21.59 -9.37 1.34
N PHE A 115 20.28 -9.62 1.23
CA PHE A 115 19.75 -10.84 0.63
C PHE A 115 19.54 -10.65 -0.87
N LEU A 116 20.52 -11.06 -1.67
CA LEU A 116 20.53 -10.94 -3.14
C LEU A 116 19.57 -11.94 -3.82
N HIS A 117 19.21 -13.03 -3.15
CA HIS A 117 18.29 -14.05 -3.68
C HIS A 117 17.19 -14.39 -2.66
N PHE A 118 15.99 -14.75 -3.13
CA PHE A 118 14.88 -15.13 -2.24
C PHE A 118 15.18 -16.37 -1.38
N SER A 119 16.06 -17.25 -1.83
CA SER A 119 16.53 -18.41 -1.05
C SER A 119 17.29 -18.01 0.21
N GLN A 120 17.82 -16.78 0.26
CA GLN A 120 18.54 -16.26 1.42
C GLN A 120 17.62 -15.73 2.52
N LEU A 121 16.32 -15.58 2.26
CA LEU A 121 15.37 -15.14 3.26
C LEU A 121 15.11 -16.25 4.29
N PRO A 122 15.37 -16.01 5.59
CA PRO A 122 15.10 -16.95 6.66
C PRO A 122 13.61 -16.93 7.04
N ILE A 123 12.75 -17.30 6.08
CA ILE A 123 11.28 -17.34 6.23
C ILE A 123 10.74 -18.71 5.82
N PRO A 124 9.55 -19.12 6.32
CA PRO A 124 8.91 -20.36 5.89
C PRO A 124 8.71 -20.41 4.37
N ASP A 125 8.89 -21.59 3.75
CA ASP A 125 8.69 -21.77 2.30
C ASP A 125 7.27 -21.44 1.85
N SER A 126 6.27 -21.68 2.71
CA SER A 126 4.88 -21.27 2.47
C SER A 126 4.73 -19.75 2.35
N LEU A 127 5.55 -18.96 3.06
CA LEU A 127 5.52 -17.50 2.95
C LEU A 127 6.27 -17.05 1.70
N ARG A 128 7.23 -17.83 1.21
CA ARG A 128 8.07 -17.51 0.05
C ARG A 128 7.32 -17.55 -1.29
N THR A 129 6.05 -17.97 -1.33
CA THR A 129 5.23 -18.07 -2.57
C THR A 129 5.15 -16.77 -3.37
N PHE A 130 5.27 -15.60 -2.73
CA PHE A 130 5.34 -14.31 -3.42
C PHE A 130 6.49 -14.25 -4.45
N SER A 131 7.58 -14.99 -4.21
CA SER A 131 8.76 -14.98 -5.08
C SER A 131 8.45 -15.53 -6.46
N ALA A 132 7.39 -16.33 -6.65
CA ALA A 132 7.00 -16.83 -7.97
C ALA A 132 6.66 -15.71 -8.97
N LYS A 133 6.30 -14.52 -8.47
CA LYS A 133 5.97 -13.34 -9.29
C LYS A 133 7.21 -12.51 -9.67
N PHE A 134 8.40 -12.83 -9.14
CA PHE A 134 9.61 -12.01 -9.25
C PHE A 134 10.85 -12.85 -9.53
N LYS A 135 11.82 -12.31 -10.28
CA LYS A 135 13.08 -13.01 -10.54
C LYS A 135 14.00 -13.01 -9.32
N GLU A 136 14.19 -11.82 -8.74
CA GLU A 136 15.10 -11.55 -7.64
C GLU A 136 14.50 -10.46 -6.73
N PRO A 137 14.94 -10.37 -5.46
CA PRO A 137 14.63 -9.24 -4.58
C PRO A 137 14.96 -7.89 -5.24
N SER A 138 14.11 -6.89 -5.04
CA SER A 138 14.48 -5.52 -5.43
C SER A 138 15.61 -5.00 -4.54
N PRO A 139 16.39 -3.99 -4.98
CA PRO A 139 17.48 -3.42 -4.19
C PRO A 139 17.08 -2.98 -2.78
N VAL A 140 15.91 -2.35 -2.65
CA VAL A 140 15.38 -1.92 -1.35
C VAL A 140 15.00 -3.13 -0.50
N GLN A 141 14.37 -4.16 -1.07
CA GLN A 141 14.04 -5.40 -0.36
C GLN A 141 15.29 -6.12 0.14
N ALA A 142 16.27 -6.33 -0.75
CA ALA A 142 17.52 -7.02 -0.44
C ALA A 142 18.26 -6.42 0.76
N CYS A 143 18.27 -5.09 0.87
CA CYS A 143 19.01 -4.39 1.92
C CYS A 143 18.18 -4.08 3.17
N THR A 144 16.86 -4.02 3.08
CA THR A 144 15.98 -3.72 4.25
C THR A 144 15.46 -4.97 4.95
N TRP A 145 15.33 -6.10 4.25
CA TRP A 145 14.91 -7.35 4.87
C TRP A 145 15.84 -7.87 5.97
N PRO A 146 17.18 -7.90 5.82
CA PRO A 146 18.05 -8.36 6.89
C PRO A 146 17.85 -7.59 8.21
N PRO A 147 18.00 -6.25 8.28
CA PRO A 147 17.79 -5.53 9.54
C PRO A 147 16.34 -5.59 10.04
N ALA A 148 15.35 -5.61 9.14
CA ALA A 148 13.95 -5.73 9.54
C ALA A 148 13.62 -7.09 10.18
N LEU A 149 14.19 -8.19 9.66
CA LEU A 149 14.02 -9.53 10.24
C LEU A 149 14.81 -9.70 11.56
N GLU A 150 15.90 -8.95 11.73
CA GLU A 150 16.65 -8.87 13.01
C GLU A 150 15.92 -8.05 14.08
N GLY A 151 14.77 -7.44 13.77
CA GLY A 151 14.00 -6.63 14.71
C GLY A 151 14.49 -5.18 14.85
N LYS A 152 15.41 -4.71 13.99
CA LYS A 152 15.88 -3.32 14.00
C LYS A 152 14.86 -2.39 13.35
N ASP A 153 14.87 -1.13 13.77
CA ASP A 153 14.17 -0.08 13.05
C ASP A 153 14.83 0.15 11.68
N VAL A 154 14.02 0.47 10.67
CA VAL A 154 14.52 0.65 9.30
C VAL A 154 13.92 1.90 8.66
N VAL A 155 14.74 2.63 7.94
CA VAL A 155 14.30 3.66 7.00
C VAL A 155 14.67 3.20 5.59
N GLY A 156 13.68 2.87 4.77
CA GLY A 156 13.86 2.44 3.39
C GLY A 156 13.49 3.54 2.40
N ILE A 157 14.50 4.12 1.75
CA ILE A 157 14.34 5.20 0.77
C ILE A 157 14.60 4.62 -0.61
N ALA A 158 13.54 4.57 -1.42
CA ALA A 158 13.62 4.06 -2.78
C ALA A 158 12.46 4.60 -3.60
N GLU A 159 12.65 4.69 -4.92
CA GLU A 159 11.64 5.17 -5.85
C GLU A 159 10.28 4.45 -5.72
N THR A 160 9.24 5.08 -6.22
CA THR A 160 7.89 4.48 -6.26
C THR A 160 7.87 3.26 -7.18
N GLY A 161 7.20 2.17 -6.78
CA GLY A 161 7.20 0.93 -7.55
C GLY A 161 8.44 0.06 -7.38
N SER A 162 9.35 0.39 -6.45
CA SER A 162 10.53 -0.42 -6.12
C SER A 162 10.24 -1.63 -5.21
N GLY A 163 8.96 -1.91 -4.91
CA GLY A 163 8.57 -3.06 -4.07
C GLY A 163 8.62 -2.83 -2.57
N LYS A 164 8.51 -1.57 -2.10
CA LYS A 164 8.51 -1.19 -0.67
C LYS A 164 7.42 -1.91 0.15
N THR A 165 6.25 -2.19 -0.43
CA THR A 165 5.18 -2.92 0.26
C THR A 165 5.63 -4.30 0.75
N LEU A 166 6.37 -5.06 -0.06
CA LEU A 166 6.93 -6.34 0.38
C LEU A 166 8.18 -6.16 1.27
N ALA A 167 8.87 -5.02 1.16
CA ALA A 167 10.01 -4.70 2.01
C ALA A 167 9.63 -4.64 3.50
N PHE A 168 8.47 -4.06 3.85
CA PHE A 168 7.92 -4.14 5.21
C PHE A 168 6.97 -5.31 5.45
N GLY A 169 6.23 -5.76 4.43
CA GLY A 169 5.19 -6.78 4.58
C GLY A 169 5.74 -8.17 4.90
N ILE A 170 6.86 -8.56 4.29
CA ILE A 170 7.48 -9.87 4.55
C ILE A 170 8.02 -9.96 5.99
N PRO A 171 8.80 -8.99 6.51
CA PRO A 171 9.18 -8.98 7.92
C PRO A 171 7.99 -8.97 8.89
N ALA A 172 6.93 -8.20 8.58
CA ALA A 172 5.72 -8.18 9.40
C ALA A 172 5.08 -9.57 9.51
N LEU A 173 4.88 -10.25 8.38
CA LEU A 173 4.30 -11.59 8.35
C LEU A 173 5.21 -12.64 8.99
N ALA A 174 6.53 -12.58 8.73
CA ALA A 174 7.49 -13.48 9.37
C ALA A 174 7.42 -13.39 10.91
N ARG A 175 7.39 -12.16 11.45
CA ARG A 175 7.22 -11.93 12.90
C ARG A 175 5.92 -12.51 13.44
N LEU A 176 4.81 -12.30 12.73
CA LEU A 176 3.49 -12.79 13.14
C LEU A 176 3.39 -14.32 13.10
N ILE A 177 4.03 -14.97 12.12
CA ILE A 177 4.09 -16.44 12.01
C ILE A 177 4.89 -17.03 13.17
N SER A 178 6.04 -16.42 13.50
CA SER A 178 6.87 -16.85 14.63
C SER A 178 6.26 -16.54 16.00
N SER A 179 5.24 -15.69 16.05
CA SER A 179 4.58 -15.25 17.28
C SER A 179 3.09 -15.62 17.23
N PRO A 180 2.69 -16.87 17.53
CA PRO A 180 1.30 -17.30 17.42
C PRO A 180 0.37 -16.41 18.25
N PRO A 181 -0.90 -16.22 17.80
CA PRO A 181 -1.82 -15.36 18.51
C PRO A 181 -2.04 -15.87 19.94
N PRO A 182 -2.20 -14.97 20.92
CA PRO A 182 -2.55 -15.39 22.27
C PRO A 182 -3.85 -16.20 22.23
N PRO A 183 -4.04 -17.19 23.14
CA PRO A 183 -5.31 -17.88 23.26
C PRO A 183 -6.43 -16.84 23.43
N PRO A 184 -7.65 -17.11 22.93
CA PRO A 184 -8.76 -16.17 22.97
C PRO A 184 -9.16 -15.89 24.42
N SER A 185 -8.45 -14.96 25.05
CA SER A 185 -8.78 -14.33 26.33
C SER A 185 -9.39 -12.98 26.01
N LYS A 186 -10.34 -12.54 26.85
CA LYS A 186 -11.02 -11.25 26.65
C LYS A 186 -10.11 -10.03 26.86
N SER A 187 -8.83 -10.21 27.24
CA SER A 187 -7.97 -9.11 27.70
C SER A 187 -6.63 -8.95 26.95
N SER A 188 -6.29 -9.82 26.00
CA SER A 188 -5.02 -9.71 25.27
C SER A 188 -5.25 -8.96 23.95
N PRO A 189 -4.50 -7.87 23.67
CA PRO A 189 -4.65 -7.15 22.41
C PRO A 189 -4.21 -8.04 21.25
N THR A 190 -5.07 -8.19 20.23
CA THR A 190 -4.78 -9.03 19.05
C THR A 190 -3.99 -8.32 17.99
N ILE A 191 -4.16 -7.00 17.90
CA ILE A 191 -3.49 -6.16 16.93
C ILE A 191 -2.06 -5.93 17.41
N THR A 192 -1.10 -6.51 16.68
CA THR A 192 0.33 -6.37 16.96
C THR A 192 1.05 -5.61 15.86
N THR A 193 0.41 -5.45 14.69
CA THR A 193 0.99 -4.76 13.53
C THR A 193 0.10 -3.62 13.06
N LEU A 194 0.67 -2.44 12.88
CA LEU A 194 0.00 -1.26 12.35
C LEU A 194 0.77 -0.71 11.15
N VAL A 195 0.08 -0.52 10.03
CA VAL A 195 0.60 0.16 8.85
C VAL A 195 -0.22 1.42 8.59
N LEU A 196 0.44 2.57 8.59
CA LEU A 196 -0.17 3.86 8.33
C LEU A 196 0.17 4.33 6.92
N ALA A 197 -0.86 4.74 6.19
CA ALA A 197 -0.75 5.24 4.82
C ALA A 197 -1.48 6.59 4.65
N PRO A 198 -1.01 7.49 3.78
CA PRO A 198 -1.57 8.84 3.63
C PRO A 198 -2.89 8.88 2.88
N THR A 199 -3.19 7.87 2.06
CA THR A 199 -4.38 7.82 1.20
C THR A 199 -5.18 6.55 1.45
N ARG A 200 -6.48 6.64 1.21
CA ARG A 200 -7.43 5.54 1.45
C ARG A 200 -7.15 4.38 0.50
N GLU A 201 -6.82 4.71 -0.74
CA GLU A 201 -6.53 3.74 -1.78
C GLU A 201 -5.19 3.02 -1.55
N LEU A 202 -4.15 3.73 -1.07
CA LEU A 202 -2.89 3.07 -0.68
C LEU A 202 -3.13 2.14 0.53
N ALA A 203 -3.91 2.56 1.52
CA ALA A 203 -4.27 1.71 2.66
C ALA A 203 -4.98 0.42 2.21
N LEU A 204 -5.91 0.52 1.26
CA LEU A 204 -6.62 -0.64 0.72
C LEU A 204 -5.66 -1.58 -0.05
N GLN A 205 -4.80 -1.01 -0.90
CA GLN A 205 -3.82 -1.79 -1.66
C GLN A 205 -2.84 -2.55 -0.74
N THR A 206 -2.35 -1.89 0.31
CA THR A 206 -1.46 -2.54 1.28
C THR A 206 -2.20 -3.60 2.09
N HIS A 207 -3.47 -3.35 2.46
CA HIS A 207 -4.33 -4.36 3.09
C HIS A 207 -4.50 -5.60 2.20
N GLU A 208 -4.85 -5.44 0.93
CA GLU A 208 -5.03 -6.55 -0.02
C GLU A 208 -3.74 -7.38 -0.14
N ALA A 209 -2.57 -6.73 -0.28
CA ALA A 209 -1.29 -7.42 -0.37
C ALA A 209 -0.94 -8.22 0.89
N LEU A 210 -1.20 -7.67 2.09
CA LEU A 210 -0.94 -8.37 3.35
C LEU A 210 -1.97 -9.46 3.62
N GLN A 211 -3.22 -9.26 3.20
CA GLN A 211 -4.29 -10.25 3.31
C GLN A 211 -3.99 -11.48 2.44
N GLU A 212 -3.61 -11.29 1.16
CA GLU A 212 -3.27 -12.37 0.23
C GLU A 212 -2.15 -13.27 0.79
N LEU A 213 -1.13 -12.67 1.39
CA LEU A 213 0.03 -13.41 1.91
C LEU A 213 -0.22 -14.02 3.30
N GLY A 214 -1.05 -13.39 4.13
CA GLY A 214 -1.31 -13.78 5.52
C GLY A 214 -2.38 -14.85 5.69
N GLU A 215 -3.33 -14.97 4.76
CA GLU A 215 -4.51 -15.83 4.92
C GLU A 215 -4.16 -17.29 5.16
N GLN A 216 -3.17 -17.83 4.43
CA GLN A 216 -2.68 -19.21 4.58
C GLN A 216 -2.08 -19.50 5.97
N PHE A 217 -1.74 -18.46 6.74
CA PHE A 217 -1.19 -18.56 8.10
C PHE A 217 -2.22 -18.28 9.19
N GLY A 218 -3.50 -18.13 8.83
CA GLY A 218 -4.52 -17.73 9.80
C GLY A 218 -4.40 -16.25 10.22
N ILE A 219 -3.68 -15.42 9.45
CA ILE A 219 -3.46 -14.01 9.74
C ILE A 219 -4.37 -13.19 8.83
N ALA A 220 -5.23 -12.37 9.43
CA ALA A 220 -6.05 -11.40 8.72
C ALA A 220 -5.58 -9.97 8.99
N SER A 221 -5.89 -9.09 8.04
CA SER A 221 -5.73 -7.65 8.16
C SER A 221 -7.07 -6.93 7.99
N VAL A 222 -7.17 -5.69 8.48
CA VAL A 222 -8.33 -4.81 8.29
C VAL A 222 -7.88 -3.47 7.75
N ALA A 223 -8.56 -2.98 6.71
CA ALA A 223 -8.39 -1.62 6.20
C ALA A 223 -9.28 -0.60 6.94
N VAL A 224 -8.67 0.43 7.52
CA VAL A 224 -9.33 1.47 8.33
C VAL A 224 -9.15 2.84 7.68
N PHE A 225 -10.20 3.35 7.04
CA PHE A 225 -10.12 4.62 6.30
C PHE A 225 -11.46 5.37 6.20
N GLY A 226 -11.37 6.69 6.00
CA GLY A 226 -12.53 7.60 5.93
C GLY A 226 -13.36 7.49 4.64
N GLY A 227 -14.50 8.19 4.58
CA GLY A 227 -15.32 8.27 3.35
C GLY A 227 -16.21 7.07 3.06
N VAL A 228 -16.22 6.08 3.94
CA VAL A 228 -17.18 4.96 3.98
C VAL A 228 -17.82 4.88 5.37
N PRO A 229 -19.03 4.30 5.52
CA PRO A 229 -19.69 4.12 6.82
C PRO A 229 -18.78 3.43 7.86
N LYS A 230 -18.83 3.89 9.11
CA LYS A 230 -17.97 3.38 10.19
C LYS A 230 -18.39 1.97 10.63
N GLU A 231 -19.67 1.63 10.48
CA GLU A 231 -20.29 0.41 11.01
C GLU A 231 -19.62 -0.87 10.51
N GLY A 232 -19.17 -0.89 9.25
CA GLY A 232 -18.43 -2.03 8.69
C GLY A 232 -17.10 -2.24 9.40
N GLN A 233 -16.32 -1.17 9.55
CA GLN A 233 -15.01 -1.20 10.22
C GLN A 233 -15.17 -1.52 11.72
N LEU A 234 -16.16 -0.95 12.40
CA LEU A 234 -16.51 -1.28 13.78
C LEU A 234 -16.85 -2.77 13.95
N LYS A 235 -17.62 -3.34 13.02
CA LYS A 235 -17.94 -4.77 13.05
C LYS A 235 -16.69 -5.63 12.83
N MET A 236 -15.77 -5.23 11.98
CA MET A 236 -14.51 -5.96 11.77
C MET A 236 -13.64 -5.91 13.04
N LEU A 237 -13.48 -4.73 13.64
CA LEU A 237 -12.71 -4.54 14.89
C LEU A 237 -13.37 -5.18 16.12
N LYS A 238 -14.68 -5.36 16.15
CA LYS A 238 -15.35 -6.13 17.22
C LYS A 238 -15.19 -7.64 17.04
N ASN A 239 -14.90 -8.09 15.83
CA ASN A 239 -14.88 -9.50 15.44
C ASN A 239 -13.47 -10.01 15.12
N LEU A 240 -12.42 -9.45 15.75
CA LEU A 240 -11.02 -9.79 15.50
C LEU A 240 -10.71 -11.29 15.69
N HIS A 241 -11.51 -11.96 16.51
CA HIS A 241 -11.37 -13.36 16.92
C HIS A 241 -12.47 -14.30 16.41
N LYS A 242 -13.24 -13.96 15.36
CA LYS A 242 -14.36 -14.83 14.96
C LYS A 242 -13.89 -16.24 14.59
N ALA A 243 -14.07 -17.18 15.52
CA ALA A 243 -13.67 -18.58 15.49
C ALA A 243 -14.25 -19.40 14.33
N ASN A 244 -15.19 -18.83 13.55
CA ASN A 244 -15.81 -19.48 12.40
C ASN A 244 -15.00 -19.31 11.11
N SER A 245 -14.04 -18.37 11.09
CA SER A 245 -12.96 -18.34 10.10
C SER A 245 -11.68 -18.73 10.84
N ASN A 246 -10.84 -19.60 10.28
CA ASN A 246 -9.52 -19.94 10.84
C ASN A 246 -8.53 -18.74 10.84
N LEU A 247 -9.04 -17.51 10.80
CA LEU A 247 -8.31 -16.26 10.67
C LEU A 247 -8.45 -15.43 11.95
N VAL A 248 -7.33 -14.85 12.40
CA VAL A 248 -7.26 -13.88 13.48
C VAL A 248 -6.77 -12.56 12.91
N THR A 249 -7.53 -11.49 13.14
CA THR A 249 -7.11 -10.15 12.69
C THR A 249 -6.01 -9.64 13.60
N ARG A 250 -4.80 -9.44 13.04
CA ARG A 250 -3.59 -9.00 13.77
C ARG A 250 -2.94 -7.75 13.19
N ILE A 251 -3.37 -7.36 11.99
CA ILE A 251 -2.82 -6.24 11.23
C ILE A 251 -3.92 -5.20 11.02
N ILE A 252 -3.64 -3.94 11.34
CA ILE A 252 -4.42 -2.80 10.87
C ILE A 252 -3.62 -2.08 9.80
N VAL A 253 -4.27 -1.79 8.66
CA VAL A 253 -3.74 -0.86 7.65
C VAL A 253 -4.70 0.32 7.59
N GLY A 254 -4.24 1.54 7.82
CA GLY A 254 -5.19 2.65 7.92
C GLY A 254 -4.67 4.05 7.64
N THR A 255 -5.62 4.95 7.40
CA THR A 255 -5.38 6.38 7.28
C THR A 255 -5.56 7.07 8.65
N PRO A 256 -4.74 8.07 9.02
CA PRO A 256 -4.70 8.61 10.37
C PRO A 256 -6.05 9.05 10.93
N GLY A 257 -6.78 9.91 10.21
CA GLY A 257 -8.03 10.49 10.71
C GLY A 257 -9.10 9.46 11.11
N ARG A 258 -9.34 8.43 10.29
CA ARG A 258 -10.32 7.38 10.66
C ARG A 258 -9.81 6.50 11.79
N LEU A 259 -8.51 6.25 11.87
CA LEU A 259 -7.96 5.45 12.95
C LEU A 259 -8.13 6.17 14.29
N LEU A 260 -7.82 7.47 14.34
CA LEU A 260 -8.05 8.32 15.50
C LEU A 260 -9.51 8.37 15.93
N ASP A 261 -10.43 8.53 14.98
CA ASP A 261 -11.87 8.46 15.25
C ASP A 261 -12.22 7.17 16.02
N LEU A 262 -11.81 6.00 15.49
CA LEU A 262 -12.15 4.70 16.08
C LEU A 262 -11.44 4.46 17.42
N MET A 263 -10.24 5.01 17.61
CA MET A 263 -9.53 4.98 18.89
C MET A 263 -10.25 5.84 19.94
N SER A 264 -10.68 7.04 19.57
CA SER A 264 -11.42 7.96 20.45
C SER A 264 -12.76 7.38 20.90
N GLU A 265 -13.40 6.56 20.05
CA GLU A 265 -14.63 5.83 20.35
C GLU A 265 -14.39 4.54 21.16
N GLY A 266 -13.13 4.21 21.50
CA GLY A 266 -12.77 2.99 22.21
C GLY A 266 -12.97 1.69 21.41
N ALA A 267 -13.11 1.80 20.08
CA ALA A 267 -13.36 0.67 19.20
C ALA A 267 -12.08 0.04 18.61
N CYS A 268 -10.94 0.74 18.73
CA CYS A 268 -9.64 0.30 18.25
C CYS A 268 -8.61 0.40 19.38
N ASP A 269 -8.11 -0.76 19.82
CA ASP A 269 -7.03 -0.85 20.80
C ASP A 269 -5.70 -1.13 20.08
N LEU A 270 -4.74 -0.21 20.24
CA LEU A 270 -3.41 -0.29 19.65
C LEU A 270 -2.32 -0.64 20.67
N SER A 271 -2.68 -0.87 21.94
CA SER A 271 -1.71 -1.11 23.03
C SER A 271 -0.81 -2.33 22.80
N GLY A 272 -1.26 -3.29 22.00
CA GLY A 272 -0.49 -4.47 21.58
C GLY A 272 0.47 -4.25 20.42
N VAL A 273 0.40 -3.12 19.71
CA VAL A 273 1.18 -2.85 18.49
C VAL A 273 2.65 -2.73 18.82
N ASP A 274 3.43 -3.70 18.34
CA ASP A 274 4.88 -3.79 18.51
C ASP A 274 5.64 -3.77 17.17
N PHE A 275 4.92 -3.73 16.05
CA PHE A 275 5.46 -3.53 14.72
C PHE A 275 4.67 -2.41 14.02
N LEU A 276 5.34 -1.27 13.80
CA LEU A 276 4.75 -0.07 13.21
C LEU A 276 5.40 0.23 11.87
N VAL A 277 4.58 0.53 10.85
CA VAL A 277 5.04 0.98 9.54
C VAL A 277 4.41 2.33 9.21
N LEU A 278 5.26 3.28 8.77
CA LEU A 278 4.84 4.51 8.10
C LEU A 278 5.19 4.41 6.61
N ASP A 279 4.19 4.19 5.76
CA ASP A 279 4.34 4.19 4.31
C ASP A 279 4.12 5.60 3.74
N GLU A 280 4.90 5.99 2.72
CA GLU A 280 5.03 7.37 2.25
C GLU A 280 5.30 8.35 3.43
N ALA A 281 6.30 8.00 4.24
CA ALA A 281 6.58 8.66 5.52
C ALA A 281 6.91 10.16 5.41
N ASP A 282 7.50 10.63 4.30
CA ASP A 282 7.65 12.06 4.00
C ASP A 282 6.32 12.82 4.01
N ARG A 283 5.24 12.18 3.53
CA ARG A 283 3.91 12.77 3.55
C ARG A 283 3.26 12.67 4.91
N MET A 284 3.41 11.53 5.58
CA MET A 284 2.83 11.28 6.91
C MET A 284 3.44 12.19 7.98
N LEU A 285 4.68 12.64 7.75
CA LEU A 285 5.44 13.51 8.64
C LEU A 285 5.45 14.98 8.18
N ASP A 286 4.59 15.35 7.23
CA ASP A 286 4.36 16.75 6.88
C ASP A 286 3.39 17.41 7.88
N LYS A 287 3.37 18.76 7.94
CA LYS A 287 2.62 19.55 8.93
C LYS A 287 1.13 19.22 9.05
N GLY A 288 0.54 18.59 8.03
CA GLY A 288 -0.87 18.20 8.02
C GLY A 288 -1.20 16.89 8.76
N PHE A 289 -0.24 15.98 8.92
CA PHE A 289 -0.46 14.66 9.55
C PHE A 289 0.36 14.44 10.81
N GLU A 290 1.41 15.24 11.07
CA GLU A 290 2.32 15.04 12.20
C GLU A 290 1.59 14.83 13.54
N ASN A 291 0.65 15.72 13.87
CA ASN A 291 -0.08 15.65 15.15
C ASN A 291 -0.90 14.36 15.26
N ASP A 292 -1.58 13.98 14.18
CA ASP A 292 -2.37 12.76 14.13
C ASP A 292 -1.47 11.53 14.32
N ILE A 293 -0.30 11.51 13.67
CA ILE A 293 0.68 10.44 13.79
C ILE A 293 1.22 10.33 15.21
N ARG A 294 1.58 11.46 15.85
CA ARG A 294 2.03 11.47 17.24
C ARG A 294 0.98 10.89 18.17
N GLN A 295 -0.30 11.27 18.00
CA GLN A 295 -1.39 10.73 18.80
C GLN A 295 -1.56 9.23 18.59
N ILE A 296 -1.54 8.74 17.36
CA ILE A 296 -1.65 7.30 17.06
C ILE A 296 -0.50 6.52 17.70
N ILE A 297 0.75 6.95 17.46
CA ILE A 297 1.95 6.26 17.96
C ILE A 297 1.96 6.24 19.49
N SER A 298 1.45 7.29 20.16
CA SER A 298 1.36 7.33 21.63
C SER A 298 0.48 6.24 22.24
N GLN A 299 -0.41 5.63 21.47
CA GLN A 299 -1.29 4.54 21.89
C GLN A 299 -0.75 3.15 21.53
N THR A 300 0.44 3.08 20.93
CA THR A 300 1.14 1.81 20.64
C THR A 300 2.08 1.43 21.78
N LYS A 301 2.75 0.28 21.68
CA LYS A 301 3.81 -0.05 22.66
C LYS A 301 4.88 1.05 22.70
N PRO A 302 5.55 1.25 23.86
CA PRO A 302 6.68 2.16 23.98
C PRO A 302 7.75 1.88 22.92
N GLN A 303 8.50 2.92 22.56
CA GLN A 303 9.49 2.87 21.48
C GLN A 303 10.55 1.78 21.68
N GLN A 304 10.95 1.47 22.93
CA GLN A 304 11.90 0.40 23.21
C GLN A 304 11.35 -1.02 22.96
N ASP A 305 10.03 -1.18 22.97
CA ASP A 305 9.34 -2.47 22.79
C ASP A 305 8.64 -2.58 21.43
N ARG A 306 8.89 -1.61 20.53
CA ARG A 306 8.23 -1.49 19.23
C ARG A 306 9.26 -1.30 18.13
N GLN A 307 9.22 -2.18 17.14
CA GLN A 307 9.96 -2.03 15.90
C GLN A 307 9.23 -1.06 14.96
N THR A 308 9.93 -0.04 14.46
CA THR A 308 9.37 1.01 13.60
C THR A 308 10.09 1.09 12.25
N LEU A 309 9.33 0.85 11.19
CA LEU A 309 9.80 0.91 9.80
C LEU A 309 9.19 2.13 9.10
N MET A 310 10.01 2.89 8.38
CA MET A 310 9.55 4.02 7.58
C MET A 310 9.99 3.84 6.13
N PHE A 311 9.08 4.06 5.20
CA PHE A 311 9.34 3.92 3.77
C PHE A 311 8.88 5.16 3.02
N SER A 312 9.72 5.66 2.11
CA SER A 312 9.35 6.77 1.23
C SER A 312 10.21 6.79 -0.04
N ALA A 313 9.79 7.55 -1.05
CA ALA A 313 10.63 7.89 -2.20
C ALA A 313 11.48 9.14 -1.96
N THR A 314 11.12 10.00 -1.01
CA THR A 314 11.90 11.21 -0.68
C THR A 314 12.19 11.25 0.82
N TRP A 315 13.33 11.81 1.22
CA TRP A 315 13.72 11.84 2.63
C TRP A 315 14.41 13.15 3.02
N PRO A 316 13.71 14.28 2.94
CA PRO A 316 14.29 15.60 3.23
C PRO A 316 14.65 15.73 4.72
N GLU A 317 15.52 16.68 5.04
CA GLU A 317 16.05 16.89 6.40
C GLU A 317 14.96 17.13 7.45
N ALA A 318 13.90 17.87 7.11
CA ALA A 318 12.77 18.10 8.01
C ALA A 318 12.08 16.79 8.42
N VAL A 319 11.90 15.89 7.47
CA VAL A 319 11.32 14.55 7.71
C VAL A 319 12.30 13.70 8.51
N ARG A 320 13.61 13.75 8.22
CA ARG A 320 14.66 13.04 8.99
C ARG A 320 14.61 13.40 10.48
N LYS A 321 14.51 14.69 10.81
CA LYS A 321 14.45 15.18 12.19
C LYS A 321 13.23 14.64 12.93
N LEU A 322 12.07 14.70 12.29
CA LEU A 322 10.82 14.23 12.87
C LEU A 322 10.78 12.69 13.01
N ALA A 323 11.24 11.96 11.99
CA ALA A 323 11.36 10.51 12.01
C ALA A 323 12.21 9.98 13.17
N GLY A 324 13.31 10.68 13.47
CA GLY A 324 14.18 10.35 14.61
C GLY A 324 13.48 10.39 15.98
N THR A 325 12.31 11.04 16.09
CA THR A 325 11.51 11.03 17.33
C THR A 325 10.62 9.80 17.50
N PHE A 326 10.53 8.94 16.49
CA PHE A 326 9.68 7.74 16.49
C PHE A 326 10.46 6.43 16.41
N GLN A 327 11.76 6.49 16.11
CA GLN A 327 12.63 5.34 15.84
C GLN A 327 13.82 5.25 16.80
N ASN A 328 14.25 4.04 17.11
CA ASN A 328 15.43 3.75 17.92
C ASN A 328 16.56 3.21 17.04
N ASP A 329 17.62 4.00 16.88
CA ASP A 329 18.82 3.68 16.09
C ASP A 329 18.55 2.97 14.74
N PRO A 330 17.79 3.60 13.82
CA PRO A 330 17.33 2.92 12.62
C PRO A 330 18.45 2.68 11.61
N VAL A 331 18.42 1.52 10.95
CA VAL A 331 19.21 1.26 9.75
C VAL A 331 18.58 2.00 8.57
N ARG A 332 19.31 2.96 7.99
CA ARG A 332 18.84 3.72 6.83
C ARG A 332 19.43 3.15 5.54
N VAL A 333 18.56 2.65 4.68
CA VAL A 333 18.90 2.14 3.34
C VAL A 333 18.38 3.13 2.30
N THR A 334 19.28 3.66 1.48
CA THR A 334 18.96 4.56 0.38
C THR A 334 19.35 3.91 -0.93
N VAL A 335 18.38 3.72 -1.83
CA VAL A 335 18.62 3.21 -3.19
C VAL A 335 18.52 4.39 -4.16
N GLY A 336 19.64 4.74 -4.80
CA GLY A 336 19.75 5.95 -5.61
C GLY A 336 20.48 7.06 -4.85
N SER A 337 20.10 8.32 -5.10
CA SER A 337 20.72 9.46 -4.43
C SER A 337 19.99 9.83 -3.14
N ASP A 338 20.73 10.38 -2.18
CA ASP A 338 20.19 11.05 -1.00
C ASP A 338 19.52 12.39 -1.38
N ASP A 339 19.93 12.97 -2.52
CA ASP A 339 19.28 14.12 -3.15
C ASP A 339 17.96 13.72 -3.83
N LEU A 340 17.07 14.70 -4.02
CA LEU A 340 15.82 14.55 -4.77
C LEU A 340 16.09 14.15 -6.23
N THR A 341 16.22 12.86 -6.51
CA THR A 341 16.44 12.34 -7.86
C THR A 341 15.19 11.65 -8.38
N ALA A 342 14.79 12.01 -9.60
CA ALA A 342 13.74 11.32 -10.33
C ALA A 342 14.24 9.98 -10.90
N ASN A 343 13.30 9.06 -11.15
CA ASN A 343 13.58 7.78 -11.80
C ASN A 343 14.14 8.01 -13.22
N SER A 344 15.36 7.56 -13.47
CA SER A 344 16.06 7.73 -14.76
C SER A 344 15.42 6.97 -15.93
N ARG A 345 14.53 5.99 -15.66
CA ARG A 345 13.75 5.29 -16.69
C ARG A 345 12.54 6.08 -17.19
N VAL A 346 12.28 7.26 -16.61
CA VAL A 346 11.19 8.14 -17.05
C VAL A 346 11.77 9.24 -17.94
N GLU A 347 11.44 9.22 -19.22
CA GLU A 347 11.74 10.32 -20.14
C GLU A 347 10.99 11.58 -19.67
N GLN A 348 11.72 12.64 -19.31
CA GLN A 348 11.12 13.87 -18.77
C GLN A 348 11.10 14.98 -19.82
N VAL A 349 9.90 15.38 -20.24
CA VAL A 349 9.65 16.50 -21.15
C VAL A 349 8.97 17.63 -20.39
N VAL A 350 9.59 18.81 -20.37
CA VAL A 350 9.00 20.02 -19.80
C VAL A 350 8.72 21.02 -20.91
N GLU A 351 7.46 21.43 -21.04
CA GLU A 351 7.00 22.46 -21.97
C GLU A 351 6.70 23.73 -21.17
N VAL A 352 7.52 24.77 -21.39
CA VAL A 352 7.30 26.10 -20.81
C VAL A 352 6.26 26.83 -21.65
N LEU A 353 5.14 27.20 -21.03
CA LEU A 353 4.03 27.92 -21.66
C LEU A 353 4.00 29.37 -21.16
N ASP A 354 3.69 30.30 -22.05
CA ASP A 354 3.59 31.73 -21.70
C ASP A 354 2.37 32.01 -20.80
N ASP A 355 1.29 31.25 -20.96
CA ASP A 355 0.12 31.31 -20.07
C ASP A 355 -0.62 29.96 -19.97
N SER A 356 -1.55 29.89 -19.02
CA SER A 356 -2.38 28.71 -18.76
C SER A 356 -3.46 28.43 -19.81
N ARG A 357 -3.80 29.37 -20.70
CA ARG A 357 -4.92 29.23 -21.66
C ARG A 357 -4.62 28.19 -22.75
N GLY A 358 -3.34 28.01 -23.08
CA GLY A 358 -2.91 27.03 -24.10
C GLY A 358 -2.97 25.56 -23.65
N LYS A 359 -3.12 25.28 -22.35
CA LYS A 359 -2.93 23.93 -21.78
C LYS A 359 -3.87 22.87 -22.37
N ASP A 360 -5.14 23.19 -22.63
CA ASP A 360 -6.10 22.23 -23.19
C ASP A 360 -5.69 21.77 -24.60
N SER A 361 -5.33 22.73 -25.47
CA SER A 361 -4.86 22.44 -26.83
C SER A 361 -3.57 21.63 -26.82
N ARG A 362 -2.64 21.95 -25.90
CA ARG A 362 -1.39 21.20 -25.71
C ARG A 362 -1.64 19.78 -25.21
N LEU A 363 -2.53 19.60 -24.24
CA LEU A 363 -2.92 18.26 -23.75
C LEU A 363 -3.42 17.39 -24.90
N LEU A 364 -4.38 17.88 -25.70
CA LEU A 364 -4.91 17.15 -26.84
C LEU A 364 -3.86 16.83 -27.91
N LYS A 365 -2.92 17.76 -28.15
CA LYS A 365 -1.79 17.53 -29.07
C LYS A 365 -0.89 16.39 -28.56
N HIS A 366 -0.54 16.39 -27.28
CA HIS A 366 0.29 15.34 -26.68
C HIS A 366 -0.42 13.99 -26.66
N LEU A 367 -1.72 13.96 -26.33
CA LEU A 367 -2.51 12.71 -26.42
C LEU A 367 -2.49 12.10 -27.83
N ARG A 368 -2.62 12.94 -28.88
CA ARG A 368 -2.48 12.48 -30.28
C ARG A 368 -1.06 12.02 -30.60
N ALA A 369 -0.03 12.76 -30.17
CA ALA A 369 1.36 12.41 -30.42
C ALA A 369 1.78 11.10 -29.73
N LEU A 370 1.20 10.80 -28.57
CA LEU A 370 1.34 9.53 -27.86
C LEU A 370 0.54 8.38 -28.51
N GLY A 371 -0.17 8.63 -29.60
CA GLY A 371 -0.99 7.63 -30.30
C GLY A 371 -2.23 7.20 -29.51
N HIS A 372 -2.63 7.94 -28.46
CA HIS A 372 -3.75 7.56 -27.61
C HIS A 372 -5.08 7.72 -28.38
N LYS A 373 -5.76 6.59 -28.62
CA LYS A 373 -7.05 6.59 -29.32
C LYS A 373 -8.17 6.97 -28.37
N LYS A 374 -9.14 7.73 -28.87
CA LYS A 374 -10.30 8.23 -28.10
C LYS A 374 -11.09 7.11 -27.39
N ALA A 375 -11.25 5.96 -28.05
CA ALA A 375 -11.96 4.79 -27.54
C ALA A 375 -11.03 3.59 -27.23
N SER A 376 -9.73 3.83 -27.00
CA SER A 376 -8.78 2.73 -26.73
C SER A 376 -9.11 2.02 -25.43
N THR A 377 -9.24 0.69 -25.48
CA THR A 377 -9.17 -0.21 -24.31
C THR A 377 -7.80 -0.90 -24.23
N ASP A 378 -6.81 -0.41 -24.97
CA ASP A 378 -5.49 -1.03 -25.05
C ASP A 378 -4.71 -0.77 -23.76
N ALA A 379 -4.34 -1.85 -23.07
CA ALA A 379 -3.77 -1.83 -21.72
C ALA A 379 -2.40 -1.13 -21.65
N ASP A 380 -1.71 -1.01 -22.78
CA ASP A 380 -0.40 -0.34 -22.90
C ASP A 380 -0.51 1.17 -23.22
N SER A 381 -1.71 1.68 -23.47
CA SER A 381 -1.94 3.09 -23.86
C SER A 381 -2.37 4.02 -22.72
N ARG A 382 -2.21 3.59 -21.45
CA ARG A 382 -2.76 4.32 -20.30
C ARG A 382 -1.97 5.58 -19.94
N ILE A 383 -2.70 6.68 -19.73
CA ILE A 383 -2.11 7.98 -19.40
C ILE A 383 -2.75 8.54 -18.13
N LEU A 384 -1.91 8.91 -17.17
CA LEU A 384 -2.33 9.56 -15.94
C LEU A 384 -2.08 11.07 -16.04
N ILE A 385 -3.11 11.88 -15.85
CA ILE A 385 -3.08 13.33 -15.99
C ILE A 385 -3.26 13.94 -14.60
N PHE A 386 -2.26 14.68 -14.12
CA PHE A 386 -2.32 15.35 -12.83
C PHE A 386 -2.77 16.81 -12.95
N ALA A 387 -3.80 17.13 -12.18
CA ALA A 387 -4.29 18.48 -11.92
C ALA A 387 -4.08 18.83 -10.45
N LEU A 388 -3.85 20.10 -10.12
CA LEU A 388 -3.57 20.49 -8.75
C LEU A 388 -4.86 20.56 -7.91
N TYR A 389 -5.92 21.11 -8.49
CA TYR A 389 -7.18 21.35 -7.80
C TYR A 389 -8.28 20.40 -8.25
N LYS A 390 -9.16 20.02 -7.32
CA LYS A 390 -10.31 19.14 -7.60
C LYS A 390 -11.26 19.69 -8.68
N ALA A 391 -11.52 21.00 -8.67
CA ALA A 391 -12.35 21.66 -9.69
C ALA A 391 -11.67 21.63 -11.08
N GLU A 392 -10.35 21.79 -11.12
CA GLU A 392 -9.57 21.66 -12.35
C GLU A 392 -9.61 20.22 -12.88
N ALA A 393 -9.44 19.22 -12.00
CA ALA A 393 -9.54 17.82 -12.36
C ALA A 393 -10.89 17.49 -13.01
N SER A 394 -12.01 17.92 -12.41
CA SER A 394 -13.35 17.73 -12.99
C SER A 394 -13.54 18.49 -14.31
N ARG A 395 -12.99 19.70 -14.43
CA ARG A 395 -13.06 20.49 -15.68
C ARG A 395 -12.30 19.81 -16.82
N VAL A 396 -11.07 19.34 -16.56
CA VAL A 396 -10.22 18.65 -17.52
C VAL A 396 -10.86 17.32 -17.93
N GLU A 397 -11.37 16.55 -16.98
CA GLU A 397 -12.13 15.32 -17.27
C GLU A 397 -13.33 15.61 -18.18
N GLY A 398 -14.16 16.60 -17.85
CA GLY A 398 -15.32 16.98 -18.66
C GLY A 398 -14.94 17.45 -20.07
N MET A 399 -13.82 18.16 -20.21
CA MET A 399 -13.27 18.55 -21.52
C MET A 399 -12.86 17.32 -22.34
N LEU A 400 -12.10 16.40 -21.75
CA LEU A 400 -11.66 15.17 -22.43
C LEU A 400 -12.84 14.28 -22.83
N ARG A 401 -13.88 14.17 -21.99
CA ARG A 401 -15.12 13.46 -22.34
C ARG A 401 -15.82 14.09 -23.54
N ARG A 402 -15.92 15.42 -23.61
CA ARG A 402 -16.51 16.13 -24.78
C ARG A 402 -15.70 15.92 -26.05
N GLU A 403 -14.38 15.83 -25.93
CA GLU A 403 -13.49 15.48 -27.03
C GLU A 403 -13.57 13.98 -27.41
N GLY A 404 -14.36 13.18 -26.70
CA GLY A 404 -14.64 11.78 -27.00
C GLY A 404 -13.67 10.77 -26.38
N TYR A 405 -12.82 11.19 -25.45
CA TYR A 405 -11.90 10.29 -24.75
C TYR A 405 -12.59 9.49 -23.64
N SER A 406 -12.23 8.20 -23.52
CA SER A 406 -12.54 7.39 -22.34
C SER A 406 -11.66 7.80 -21.16
N VAL A 407 -12.24 8.50 -20.19
CA VAL A 407 -11.52 9.11 -19.06
C VAL A 407 -12.26 8.92 -17.75
N GLY A 408 -11.52 8.52 -16.72
CA GLY A 408 -11.95 8.56 -15.32
C GLY A 408 -11.37 9.76 -14.58
N ALA A 409 -11.87 10.03 -13.38
CA ALA A 409 -11.33 11.05 -12.49
C ALA A 409 -11.10 10.52 -11.06
N LEU A 410 -10.10 11.08 -10.37
CA LEU A 410 -9.74 10.70 -9.01
C LEU A 410 -9.40 11.96 -8.17
N HIS A 411 -10.40 12.48 -7.47
CA HIS A 411 -10.27 13.66 -6.61
C HIS A 411 -11.22 13.61 -5.41
N GLY A 412 -11.05 14.56 -4.47
CA GLY A 412 -11.73 14.55 -3.17
C GLY A 412 -13.25 14.74 -3.19
N ASP A 413 -13.82 15.32 -4.25
CA ASP A 413 -15.28 15.52 -4.38
C ASP A 413 -16.03 14.25 -4.82
N LEU A 414 -15.32 13.22 -5.27
CA LEU A 414 -15.92 11.94 -5.61
C LEU A 414 -16.17 11.11 -4.34
N SER A 415 -17.27 10.36 -4.32
CA SER A 415 -17.52 9.36 -3.29
C SER A 415 -16.40 8.30 -3.30
N GLN A 416 -16.16 7.65 -2.17
CA GLN A 416 -15.11 6.63 -2.11
C GLN A 416 -15.36 5.47 -3.09
N ASN A 417 -16.62 5.07 -3.25
CA ASN A 417 -17.00 4.02 -4.21
C ASN A 417 -16.70 4.45 -5.65
N ASN A 418 -17.01 5.69 -6.02
CA ASN A 418 -16.71 6.20 -7.36
C ASN A 418 -15.20 6.30 -7.61
N ARG A 419 -14.41 6.66 -6.58
CA ARG A 419 -12.95 6.67 -6.65
C ARG A 419 -12.37 5.28 -6.91
N LEU A 420 -12.85 4.29 -6.15
CA LEU A 420 -12.42 2.89 -6.31
C LEU A 420 -12.83 2.35 -7.69
N GLN A 421 -14.05 2.63 -8.13
CA GLN A 421 -14.51 2.25 -9.47
C GLN A 421 -13.64 2.89 -10.56
N ALA A 422 -13.41 4.20 -10.52
CA ALA A 422 -12.60 4.89 -11.53
C ALA A 422 -11.16 4.35 -11.57
N LEU A 423 -10.57 4.06 -10.40
CA LEU A 423 -9.25 3.45 -10.32
C LEU A 423 -9.24 2.03 -10.92
N GLU A 424 -10.26 1.22 -10.64
CA GLU A 424 -10.37 -0.14 -11.17
C GLU A 424 -10.62 -0.14 -12.69
N GLU A 425 -11.46 0.75 -13.19
CA GLU A 425 -11.69 0.94 -14.62
C GLU A 425 -10.40 1.39 -15.34
N PHE A 426 -9.54 2.16 -14.68
CA PHE A 426 -8.23 2.52 -15.22
C PHE A 426 -7.22 1.37 -15.11
N LYS A 427 -7.22 0.61 -14.01
CA LYS A 427 -6.35 -0.57 -13.81
C LYS A 427 -6.66 -1.71 -14.78
N SER A 428 -7.94 -1.91 -15.10
CA SER A 428 -8.41 -2.90 -16.07
C SER A 428 -8.26 -2.45 -17.54
N GLY A 429 -7.97 -1.16 -17.79
CA GLY A 429 -7.86 -0.60 -19.14
C GLY A 429 -9.20 -0.25 -19.80
N LYS A 430 -10.33 -0.38 -19.08
CA LYS A 430 -11.65 0.09 -19.54
C LYS A 430 -11.66 1.60 -19.79
N THR A 431 -10.90 2.36 -18.98
CA THR A 431 -10.56 3.76 -19.25
C THR A 431 -9.09 3.89 -19.59
N GLY A 432 -8.80 4.64 -20.66
CA GLY A 432 -7.44 4.87 -21.14
C GLY A 432 -6.78 6.08 -20.47
N LEU A 433 -7.57 7.02 -19.95
CA LEU A 433 -7.12 8.21 -19.26
C LEU A 433 -7.64 8.24 -17.82
N LEU A 434 -6.83 8.75 -16.90
CA LEU A 434 -7.26 9.08 -15.55
C LEU A 434 -6.80 10.49 -15.19
N VAL A 435 -7.72 11.37 -14.80
CA VAL A 435 -7.38 12.71 -14.29
C VAL A 435 -7.39 12.68 -12.76
N ALA A 436 -6.26 12.98 -12.12
CA ALA A 436 -6.12 12.85 -10.68
C ALA A 436 -5.53 14.09 -10.00
N THR A 437 -5.84 14.24 -8.71
CA THR A 437 -5.14 15.15 -7.80
C THR A 437 -4.08 14.40 -6.99
N ASP A 438 -3.06 15.12 -6.50
CA ASP A 438 -1.96 14.52 -5.71
C ASP A 438 -2.46 13.69 -4.53
N VAL A 439 -3.42 14.25 -3.78
CA VAL A 439 -3.98 13.62 -2.58
C VAL A 439 -4.62 12.27 -2.91
N ALA A 440 -5.14 12.10 -4.12
CA ALA A 440 -5.88 10.89 -4.48
C ALA A 440 -4.99 9.83 -5.16
N ALA A 441 -3.89 10.23 -5.80
CA ALA A 441 -3.04 9.32 -6.57
C ALA A 441 -1.67 8.99 -5.94
N ARG A 442 -1.32 9.58 -4.79
CA ARG A 442 -0.08 9.25 -4.07
C ARG A 442 -0.10 7.81 -3.56
N GLY A 443 1.05 7.14 -3.58
CA GLY A 443 1.18 5.76 -3.12
C GLY A 443 0.61 4.69 -4.06
N LEU A 444 -0.38 5.03 -4.90
CA LEU A 444 -1.04 4.06 -5.78
C LEU A 444 -0.07 3.27 -6.65
N ASP A 445 -0.24 1.95 -6.63
CA ASP A 445 0.29 1.06 -7.64
C ASP A 445 -0.69 0.90 -8.78
N ILE A 446 -0.36 1.55 -9.89
CA ILE A 446 -1.11 1.49 -11.12
C ILE A 446 -0.20 0.81 -12.15
N PRO A 447 -0.43 -0.46 -12.49
CA PRO A 447 0.39 -1.17 -13.45
C PRO A 447 0.21 -0.56 -14.85
N ASN A 448 1.29 -0.58 -15.64
CA ASN A 448 1.35 -0.19 -17.05
C ASN A 448 0.79 1.21 -17.39
N VAL A 449 1.11 2.22 -16.58
CA VAL A 449 0.97 3.62 -17.02
C VAL A 449 2.08 3.94 -18.01
N GLY A 450 1.75 4.15 -19.28
CA GLY A 450 2.72 4.46 -20.33
C GLY A 450 3.23 5.90 -20.28
N ALA A 451 2.36 6.85 -19.89
CA ALA A 451 2.75 8.24 -19.71
C ALA A 451 2.06 8.94 -18.53
N VAL A 452 2.74 9.92 -17.96
CA VAL A 452 2.23 10.86 -16.95
C VAL A 452 2.24 12.27 -17.54
N ILE A 453 1.12 12.98 -17.45
CA ILE A 453 1.02 14.37 -17.87
C ILE A 453 0.75 15.25 -16.65
N ASN A 454 1.69 16.13 -16.30
CA ASN A 454 1.47 17.17 -15.31
C ASN A 454 0.78 18.36 -16.00
N TYR A 455 -0.55 18.36 -15.99
CA TYR A 455 -1.34 19.45 -16.58
C TYR A 455 -1.14 20.77 -15.83
N THR A 456 -1.04 20.69 -14.51
CA THR A 456 -0.64 21.80 -13.64
C THR A 456 0.52 21.34 -12.78
N PHE A 457 1.57 22.15 -12.66
CA PHE A 457 2.75 21.79 -11.90
C PHE A 457 2.40 21.61 -10.41
N PRO A 458 3.00 20.64 -9.69
CA PRO A 458 2.71 20.45 -8.27
C PRO A 458 3.21 21.61 -7.39
N LEU A 459 2.84 21.57 -6.11
CA LEU A 459 3.27 22.55 -5.11
C LEU A 459 4.74 22.39 -4.70
N THR A 460 5.31 21.20 -4.88
CA THR A 460 6.66 20.86 -4.44
C THR A 460 7.35 19.95 -5.47
N ILE A 461 8.69 19.90 -5.43
CA ILE A 461 9.47 19.00 -6.29
C ILE A 461 9.35 17.55 -5.85
N GLU A 462 9.16 17.29 -4.56
CA GLU A 462 8.84 15.97 -4.03
C GLU A 462 7.58 15.43 -4.71
N ASP A 463 6.51 16.23 -4.74
CA ASP A 463 5.27 15.86 -5.41
C ASP A 463 5.49 15.62 -6.91
N TYR A 464 6.33 16.42 -7.57
CA TYR A 464 6.72 16.18 -8.97
C TYR A 464 7.34 14.79 -9.17
N ILE A 465 8.33 14.43 -8.35
CA ILE A 465 8.99 13.12 -8.40
C ILE A 465 7.98 11.99 -8.16
N HIS A 466 7.08 12.17 -7.19
CA HIS A 466 6.02 11.20 -6.88
C HIS A 466 5.01 11.01 -8.03
N ARG A 467 4.66 12.09 -8.74
CA ARG A 467 3.78 12.06 -9.91
C ARG A 467 4.41 11.32 -11.08
N ILE A 468 5.64 11.67 -11.46
CA ILE A 468 6.30 11.03 -12.61
C ILE A 468 6.66 9.57 -12.32
N GLY A 469 6.90 9.22 -11.05
CA GLY A 469 7.08 7.84 -10.61
C GLY A 469 5.84 6.94 -10.72
N ARG A 470 4.69 7.47 -11.20
CA ARG A 470 3.54 6.62 -11.58
C ARG A 470 3.77 5.86 -12.89
N THR A 471 4.74 6.26 -13.71
CA THR A 471 5.22 5.50 -14.88
C THR A 471 6.65 4.98 -14.64
N GLY A 472 7.21 4.19 -15.56
CA GLY A 472 8.58 3.66 -15.44
C GLY A 472 8.77 2.58 -14.35
N ARG A 473 7.69 1.84 -14.02
CA ARG A 473 7.65 0.82 -12.96
C ARG A 473 7.98 -0.58 -13.45
N GLY A 474 8.42 -1.45 -12.54
CA GLY A 474 8.66 -2.87 -12.84
C GLY A 474 9.72 -3.11 -13.93
N GLY A 475 10.70 -2.20 -14.04
CA GLY A 475 11.75 -2.26 -15.06
C GLY A 475 11.34 -1.71 -16.44
N LYS A 476 10.10 -1.28 -16.64
CA LYS A 476 9.65 -0.63 -17.88
C LYS A 476 10.14 0.83 -17.96
N PHE A 477 10.26 1.34 -19.17
CA PHE A 477 10.43 2.78 -19.42
C PHE A 477 9.09 3.50 -19.39
N GLY A 478 9.12 4.79 -19.10
CA GLY A 478 7.94 5.65 -19.04
C GLY A 478 8.21 7.03 -19.61
N LYS A 479 7.15 7.81 -19.82
CA LYS A 479 7.27 9.21 -20.27
C LYS A 479 6.51 10.16 -19.36
N SER A 480 7.12 11.27 -19.00
CA SER A 480 6.48 12.40 -18.32
C SER A 480 6.46 13.62 -19.22
N ILE A 481 5.30 14.27 -19.32
CA ILE A 481 5.12 15.55 -20.00
C ILE A 481 4.61 16.55 -18.98
N THR A 482 5.27 17.69 -18.84
CA THR A 482 4.97 18.67 -17.81
C THR A 482 4.75 20.05 -18.39
N PHE A 483 3.59 20.63 -18.14
CA PHE A 483 3.32 22.02 -18.45
C PHE A 483 3.82 22.89 -17.32
N PHE A 484 4.70 23.84 -17.64
CA PHE A 484 5.28 24.78 -16.69
C PHE A 484 4.96 26.20 -17.17
N THR A 485 4.26 26.97 -16.36
CA THR A 485 3.86 28.35 -16.71
C THR A 485 4.69 29.39 -15.97
N GLY A 486 5.26 29.01 -14.81
CA GLY A 486 5.93 29.96 -13.93
C GLY A 486 4.95 30.92 -13.24
N GLU A 487 3.65 30.62 -13.26
CA GLU A 487 2.64 31.32 -12.46
C GLU A 487 2.70 30.85 -10.98
N ASN A 488 2.22 31.69 -10.06
CA ASN A 488 2.12 31.37 -8.63
C ASN A 488 3.45 30.86 -8.03
N GLN A 489 3.43 29.75 -7.29
CA GLN A 489 4.60 29.13 -6.68
C GLN A 489 5.55 28.45 -7.68
N GLU A 490 5.12 28.17 -8.92
CA GLU A 490 5.94 27.46 -9.92
C GLU A 490 7.24 28.20 -10.19
N ARG A 491 7.19 29.53 -10.27
CA ARG A 491 8.36 30.39 -10.53
C ARG A 491 9.54 30.12 -9.61
N GLY A 492 9.26 29.85 -8.33
CA GLY A 492 10.30 29.59 -7.32
C GLY A 492 10.88 28.17 -7.39
N LEU A 493 10.22 27.26 -8.11
CA LEU A 493 10.60 25.85 -8.22
C LEU A 493 11.41 25.55 -9.50
N ALA A 494 11.55 26.51 -10.42
CA ALA A 494 12.26 26.32 -11.69
C ALA A 494 13.72 25.87 -11.52
N GLY A 495 14.45 26.46 -10.56
CA GLY A 495 15.83 26.08 -10.25
C GLY A 495 15.96 24.63 -9.78
N GLU A 496 15.09 24.22 -8.87
CA GLU A 496 15.08 22.86 -8.32
C GLU A 496 14.61 21.83 -9.36
N LEU A 497 13.57 22.15 -10.15
CA LEU A 497 13.14 21.33 -11.28
C LEU A 497 14.27 21.13 -12.30
N SER A 498 15.00 22.20 -12.66
CA SER A 498 16.12 22.09 -13.59
C SER A 498 17.24 21.20 -13.05
N ARG A 499 17.49 21.22 -11.73
CA ARG A 499 18.45 20.31 -11.09
C ARG A 499 17.99 18.87 -11.23
N VAL A 500 16.73 18.57 -10.87
CA VAL A 500 16.15 17.21 -11.00
C VAL A 500 16.24 16.69 -12.43
N LEU A 501 15.91 17.52 -13.43
CA LEU A 501 16.04 17.14 -14.84
C LEU A 501 17.49 16.77 -15.18
N ASN A 502 18.44 17.65 -14.84
CA ASN A 502 19.86 17.44 -15.16
C ASN A 502 20.42 16.18 -14.49
N ASP A 503 20.05 15.94 -13.22
CA ASP A 503 20.47 14.75 -12.46
C ASP A 503 19.93 13.45 -13.09
N SER A 504 18.79 13.52 -13.78
CA SER A 504 18.22 12.41 -14.55
C SER A 504 18.67 12.39 -16.03
N GLY A 505 19.55 13.28 -16.47
CA GLY A 505 20.05 13.35 -17.85
C GLY A 505 19.14 14.07 -18.84
N PHE A 506 18.14 14.81 -18.37
CA PHE A 506 17.24 15.64 -19.20
C PHE A 506 17.51 17.13 -19.00
N ALA A 507 17.08 17.97 -19.93
CA ALA A 507 17.22 19.42 -19.81
C ALA A 507 16.05 20.16 -20.45
N CYS A 508 15.71 21.32 -19.89
CA CYS A 508 14.75 22.27 -20.47
C CYS A 508 15.36 23.67 -20.44
N PRO A 509 15.99 24.13 -21.54
CA PRO A 509 16.64 25.44 -21.59
C PRO A 509 15.68 26.60 -21.28
N ASP A 510 14.40 26.47 -21.62
CA ASP A 510 13.39 27.50 -21.39
C ASP A 510 13.12 27.78 -19.91
N LEU A 511 13.46 26.87 -18.99
CA LEU A 511 13.35 27.12 -17.55
C LEU A 511 14.24 28.28 -17.09
N LYS A 512 15.32 28.59 -17.83
CA LYS A 512 16.22 29.72 -17.54
C LYS A 512 15.53 31.09 -17.62
N LYS A 513 14.31 31.17 -18.17
CA LYS A 513 13.46 32.37 -18.12
C LYS A 513 13.00 32.72 -16.70
N PHE A 514 13.08 31.77 -15.76
CA PHE A 514 12.68 31.91 -14.37
C PHE A 514 13.89 31.92 -13.43
N PRO A 515 13.73 32.36 -12.16
CA PRO A 515 14.80 32.33 -11.18
C PRO A 515 15.34 30.91 -10.97
N MET A 516 16.64 30.73 -11.19
CA MET A 516 17.34 29.45 -10.99
C MET A 516 17.82 29.24 -9.54
N THR A 517 17.51 30.19 -8.65
CA THR A 517 17.91 30.13 -7.24
C THR A 517 17.14 29.03 -6.51
N ILE A 518 17.87 28.03 -6.02
CA ILE A 518 17.31 26.99 -5.15
C ILE A 518 17.25 27.56 -3.72
N LYS A 519 16.05 27.85 -3.23
CA LYS A 519 15.87 28.27 -1.84
C LYS A 519 16.15 27.07 -0.93
N LYS A 520 17.02 27.21 0.07
CA LYS A 520 17.10 26.22 1.16
C LYS A 520 15.74 26.20 1.85
N LYS A 521 15.13 25.00 1.99
CA LYS A 521 13.87 24.85 2.72
C LYS A 521 14.12 25.06 4.22
N GLU A 522 13.88 26.27 4.70
CA GLU A 522 13.80 26.53 6.14
C GLU A 522 12.47 26.01 6.68
N HIS A 523 12.51 25.20 7.73
CA HIS A 523 11.31 24.72 8.39
C HIS A 523 10.66 25.88 9.17
N GLY A 524 9.41 26.20 8.87
CA GLY A 524 8.69 27.32 9.51
C GLY A 524 8.46 27.19 11.03
N ALA A 525 8.93 26.12 11.67
CA ALA A 525 8.92 25.97 13.13
C ALA A 525 10.27 26.33 13.79
N TYR A 526 11.39 26.39 13.05
CA TYR A 526 12.74 26.54 13.66
C TYR A 526 13.67 27.58 12.99
N GLY A 527 13.29 28.19 11.87
CA GLY A 527 14.04 29.30 11.26
C GLY A 527 15.49 28.95 10.84
N ALA A 528 16.26 29.98 10.50
CA ALA A 528 17.58 29.91 9.84
C ALA A 528 18.78 29.51 10.72
N PHE A 529 18.58 29.13 11.99
CA PHE A 529 19.68 28.82 12.91
C PHE A 529 19.92 27.31 13.00
N PHE A 530 20.76 26.79 12.12
CA PHE A 530 21.30 25.44 12.24
C PHE A 530 22.83 25.45 12.13
N ARG A 531 23.50 24.76 13.06
CA ARG A 531 24.92 24.40 12.97
C ARG A 531 25.01 23.04 12.30
N ASP A 532 25.85 22.95 11.27
CA ASP A 532 26.12 21.73 10.52
C ASP A 532 26.98 20.78 11.37
N ASP A 533 26.34 19.78 11.99
CA ASP A 533 27.07 18.70 12.70
C ASP A 533 27.45 17.53 11.77
N ILE A 534 27.40 17.75 10.45
CA ILE A 534 27.91 16.82 9.44
C ILE A 534 29.21 17.42 8.88
N PRO A 535 30.38 16.80 9.09
CA PRO A 535 31.60 17.26 8.43
C PRO A 535 31.43 17.10 6.92
N ALA A 536 31.24 18.22 6.22
CA ALA A 536 31.22 18.25 4.77
C ALA A 536 32.56 17.72 4.25
N THR A 537 32.50 16.69 3.40
CA THR A 537 33.68 16.22 2.67
C THR A 537 34.16 17.34 1.76
N THR A 538 35.32 17.90 2.08
CA THR A 538 35.98 18.94 1.28
C THR A 538 36.23 18.42 -0.13
N ARG A 539 35.56 19.02 -1.13
CA ARG A 539 35.81 18.75 -2.55
C ARG A 539 37.27 19.03 -2.88
N LYS A 540 37.99 18.05 -3.42
CA LYS A 540 39.32 18.27 -4.01
C LYS A 540 39.16 19.12 -5.28
N LYS A 541 39.81 20.29 -5.32
CA LYS A 541 39.99 21.06 -6.55
C LYS A 541 40.76 20.21 -7.55
N ILE A 542 40.15 19.93 -8.69
CA ILE A 542 40.89 19.52 -9.89
C ILE A 542 41.46 20.81 -10.48
N VAL A 543 42.79 20.88 -10.55
CA VAL A 543 43.50 21.92 -11.31
C VAL A 543 43.85 21.29 -12.65
N PHE A 544 43.52 22.00 -13.73
CA PHE A 544 43.75 21.58 -15.11
C PHE A 544 45.24 21.36 -15.43
#